data_AF-A0A212KZI0-F1
#
_entry.id   AF-A0A212KZI0-F1
#
_cell.length_a   1.000
_cell.length_b   1.000
_cell.length_c   1.000
_cell.angle_alpha   90.00
_cell.angle_beta   90.00
_cell.angle_gamma   90.00
#
_symmetry.space_group_name_H-M   'P 1'
#
loop_
_entity.id
_entity.type
_entity.pdbx_description
1 polymer ?
#
loop_
_entity_poly.entity_id
_entity_poly.type
_entity_poly.pdbx_seq_one_letter_code
_entity_poly.pdbx_strand_id
1 'polypeptide(L)' 'MASCIPFADEEPFAQRVKNLADDELLEIWEETQQIENMICAELHADFSLAPDYEKVIVEELTLRSSRRINTRP' A
#
# COMPACT_ATOMS: atom_id res chain seq x y z
N MET A 1 -26.20 7.39 21.43
CA MET A 1 -25.27 8.08 20.51
C MET A 1 -24.32 7.02 20.01
N ALA A 2 -24.46 6.58 18.75
CA ALA A 2 -23.59 5.55 18.19
C ALA A 2 -22.23 6.17 17.89
N SER A 3 -21.21 5.78 18.64
CA SER A 3 -19.82 6.11 18.31
C SER A 3 -19.43 5.22 17.14
N CYS A 4 -19.39 5.78 15.94
CA CYS A 4 -18.65 5.20 14.83
C CYS A 4 -17.18 5.17 15.26
N ILE A 5 -16.71 4.02 15.76
CA ILE A 5 -15.28 3.75 15.84
C ILE A 5 -14.94 3.17 14.47
N PRO A 6 -14.31 3.92 13.55
CA PRO A 6 -13.91 3.35 12.28
C PRO A 6 -12.71 2.44 12.58
N PHE A 7 -12.89 1.14 12.41
CA PHE A 7 -11.79 0.19 12.15
C PHE A 7 -10.62 0.16 13.17
N ALA A 8 -10.88 0.36 14.47
CA ALA A 8 -9.83 0.33 15.49
C ALA A 8 -9.13 -1.04 15.67
N ASP A 9 -9.72 -2.11 15.13
CA ASP A 9 -9.15 -3.47 15.12
C ASP A 9 -8.33 -3.79 13.86
N GLU A 10 -8.26 -2.90 12.86
CA GLU A 10 -7.41 -3.13 11.69
C GLU A 10 -5.96 -2.76 12.00
N GLU A 11 -5.08 -3.75 11.85
CA GLU A 11 -3.65 -3.58 11.99
C GLU A 11 -3.14 -2.48 11.02
N PRO A 12 -2.22 -1.58 11.44
CA PRO A 12 -1.68 -0.55 10.56
C PRO A 12 -1.12 -1.15 9.27
N PHE A 13 -1.31 -0.47 8.13
CA PHE A 13 -0.85 -0.95 6.83
C PHE A 13 0.64 -1.36 6.84
N ALA A 14 1.49 -0.58 7.51
CA ALA A 14 2.91 -0.87 7.69
C ALA A 14 3.24 -2.19 8.42
N GLN A 15 2.32 -2.74 9.20
CA GLN A 15 2.48 -4.09 9.75
C GLN A 15 1.84 -5.15 8.83
N ARG A 16 0.67 -4.84 8.25
CA ARG A 16 0.00 -5.74 7.30
C ARG A 16 0.87 -6.12 6.11
N VAL A 17 1.62 -5.17 5.53
CA VAL A 17 2.49 -5.40 4.36
C VAL A 17 3.54 -6.49 4.58
N LYS A 18 3.95 -6.73 5.83
CA LYS A 18 4.94 -7.76 6.17
C LYS A 18 4.41 -9.17 5.96
N ASN A 19 3.08 -9.33 6.01
CA ASN A 19 2.41 -10.62 5.88
C ASN A 19 1.86 -10.88 4.47
N LEU A 20 1.81 -9.85 3.62
CA LEU A 20 1.36 -9.96 2.23
C LEU A 20 2.47 -10.50 1.33
N ALA A 21 2.12 -11.26 0.30
CA ALA A 21 3.03 -11.69 -0.74
C ALA A 21 3.42 -10.51 -1.66
N ASP A 22 4.50 -10.68 -2.44
CA ASP A 22 4.99 -9.60 -3.31
C ASP A 22 3.97 -9.23 -4.38
N ASP A 23 3.27 -10.21 -4.94
CA ASP A 23 2.19 -10.04 -5.91
C ASP A 23 0.98 -9.31 -5.31
N GLU A 24 0.56 -9.67 -4.09
CA GLU A 24 -0.51 -8.94 -3.38
C GLU A 24 -0.13 -7.46 -3.13
N LEU A 25 1.13 -7.18 -2.79
CA LEU A 25 1.61 -5.81 -2.60
C LEU A 25 1.59 -5.00 -3.91
N LEU A 26 1.93 -5.64 -5.03
CA LEU A 26 1.89 -5.01 -6.35
C LEU A 26 0.45 -4.77 -6.82
N GLU A 27 -0.45 -5.71 -6.59
CA GLU A 27 -1.88 -5.57 -6.89
C GLU A 27 -2.47 -4.35 -6.16
N ILE A 28 -2.23 -4.22 -4.85
CA ILE A 28 -2.69 -3.06 -4.06
C ILE A 28 -2.17 -1.74 -4.63
N TRP A 29 -0.89 -1.69 -5.02
CA TRP A 29 -0.31 -0.50 -5.63
C TRP A 29 -1.01 -0.17 -6.96
N GLU A 30 -1.19 -1.15 -7.84
CA GLU A 30 -1.86 -0.98 -9.14
C GLU A 30 -3.30 -0.50 -8.99
N GLU A 31 -4.08 -1.13 -8.11
CA GLU A 31 -5.47 -0.74 -7.82
C GLU A 31 -5.55 0.70 -7.30
N THR A 32 -4.62 1.08 -6.41
CA THR A 32 -4.56 2.45 -5.88
C THR A 32 -4.33 3.46 -7.00
N GLN A 33 -3.40 3.19 -7.92
CA GLN A 33 -3.15 4.06 -9.08
C GLN A 33 -4.36 4.12 -10.02
N GLN A 34 -5.06 3.00 -10.24
CA GLN A 34 -6.25 2.97 -11.08
C GLN A 34 -7.38 3.82 -10.49
N ILE A 35 -7.61 3.73 -9.18
CA ILE A 35 -8.62 4.53 -8.47
C ILE A 35 -8.23 6.01 -8.50
N GLU A 36 -6.98 6.33 -8.20
CA GLU A 36 -6.47 7.72 -8.24
C GLU A 36 -6.70 8.35 -9.61
N ASN A 37 -6.32 7.66 -10.69
CA ASN A 37 -6.54 8.12 -12.06
C ASN A 37 -8.02 8.32 -12.39
N MET A 38 -8.89 7.41 -11.95
CA MET A 38 -10.33 7.53 -12.17
C MET A 38 -10.91 8.77 -11.47
N ILE A 39 -10.49 9.05 -10.24
CA ILE A 39 -10.98 10.22 -9.50
C ILE A 39 -10.38 11.52 -10.06
N CYS A 40 -9.09 11.53 -10.42
CA CYS A 40 -8.46 12.70 -11.03
C CYS A 40 -9.12 13.07 -12.36
N ALA A 41 -9.47 12.07 -13.18
CA ALA A 41 -10.20 12.27 -14.42
C ALA A 41 -11.60 12.86 -14.20
N GLU A 42 -12.33 12.38 -13.20
CA GLU A 42 -13.68 12.88 -12.88
C GLU A 42 -13.63 14.31 -12.32
N LEU A 43 -12.72 14.58 -11.38
CA LEU A 43 -12.63 15.86 -10.69
C LEU A 43 -11.85 16.94 -11.45
N HIS A 44 -11.20 16.58 -12.57
CA HIS A 44 -10.30 17.46 -13.32
C HIS A 44 -9.23 18.10 -12.42
N ALA A 45 -8.71 17.33 -11.47
CA ALA A 45 -7.76 17.78 -10.47
C ALA A 45 -6.70 16.70 -10.23
N ASP A 46 -5.45 17.13 -10.11
CA ASP A 46 -4.34 16.24 -9.79
C ASP A 46 -4.17 16.18 -8.27
N PHE A 47 -4.39 15.01 -7.68
CA PHE A 47 -4.09 14.76 -6.28
C PHE A 47 -3.67 13.30 -6.08
N SER A 48 -2.88 13.04 -5.03
CA SER A 48 -2.52 11.69 -4.65
C SER A 48 -3.45 11.16 -3.55
N LEU A 49 -4.06 10.00 -3.79
CA LEU A 49 -5.04 9.39 -2.89
C LEU A 49 -4.38 8.86 -1.60
N ALA A 50 -3.17 8.30 -1.72
CA ALA A 50 -2.53 7.53 -0.66
C ALA A 50 -1.00 7.55 -0.75
N PRO A 51 -0.35 8.74 -0.67
CA PRO A 51 1.07 8.90 -0.98
C PRO A 51 2.02 8.15 -0.03
N ASP A 52 1.56 7.79 1.17
CA ASP A 52 2.38 7.07 2.15
C ASP A 52 2.27 5.54 2.00
N TYR A 53 1.23 5.02 1.33
CA TYR A 53 1.08 3.58 1.09
C TYR A 53 2.16 3.06 0.15
N GLU A 54 2.42 3.80 -0.94
CA GLU A 54 3.47 3.44 -1.90
C GLU A 54 4.84 3.34 -1.23
N LYS A 55 5.19 4.31 -0.38
CA LYS A 55 6.47 4.30 0.35
C LYS A 55 6.61 3.02 1.18
N VAL A 56 5.57 2.66 1.92
CA VAL A 56 5.55 1.45 2.77
C VAL A 56 5.70 0.17 1.93
N ILE A 57 5.03 0.09 0.77
CA ILE A 57 5.15 -1.05 -0.16
C ILE A 57 6.58 -1.15 -0.70
N VAL A 58 7.14 -0.04 -1.19
CA VAL A 58 8.48 0.02 -1.79
C VAL A 58 9.56 -0.33 -0.77
N GLU A 59 9.45 0.17 0.46
CA GLU A 59 10.37 -0.14 1.54
C GLU A 59 10.38 -1.65 1.85
N GLU A 60 9.20 -2.26 1.99
CA GLU A 60 9.08 -3.70 2.28
C GLU A 60 9.62 -4.57 1.13
N LEU A 61 9.27 -4.27 -0.12
CA LEU A 61 9.80 -4.99 -1.30
C LEU A 61 11.33 -4.86 -1.41
N THR A 62 11.87 -3.67 -1.13
CA THR A 62 13.33 -3.42 -1.11
C THR A 62 14.02 -4.24 -0.01
N LEU A 63 13.43 -4.30 1.18
CA LEU A 63 13.92 -5.11 2.29
C LEU A 63 13.92 -6.60 1.94
N ARG A 64 12.84 -7.10 1.32
CA ARG A 64 12.75 -8.50 0.86
C ARG A 64 13.77 -8.84 -0.21
N SER A 65 13.95 -7.96 -1.20
CA SER A 65 14.97 -8.09 -2.23
C SER A 65 16.37 -8.17 -1.63
N SER A 66 16.67 -7.26 -0.68
CA SER A 66 17.95 -7.22 0.06
C SER A 66 18.21 -8.50 0.87
N ARG A 67 17.17 -9.11 1.44
CA ARG A 67 17.30 -10.41 2.14
C ARG A 67 17.57 -11.54 1.16
N ARG A 68 16.85 -11.59 0.02
CA ARG A 68 17.04 -12.61 -1.01
C ARG A 68 18.46 -12.61 -1.59
N ILE A 69 19.05 -11.43 -1.82
CA ILE A 69 20.44 -11.33 -2.30
C ILE A 69 21.44 -11.80 -1.25
N ASN A 70 21.21 -11.54 0.04
CA ASN A 70 22.12 -11.92 1.12
C ASN A 70 22.01 -13.40 1.51
N THR A 71 20.95 -14.09 1.08
CA THR A 71 20.75 -15.54 1.28
C THR A 71 21.31 -16.40 0.15
N ARG A 72 21.98 -15.81 -0.86
CA ARG A 72 22.62 -16.53 -1.95
C ARG A 72 24.02 -17.01 -1.47
N PRO A 73 24.31 -18.33 -1.44
CA PRO A 73 25.61 -18.86 -1.02
C PRO A 73 26.74 -18.50 -1.98
#